data_AF-A0A962YE89-F1
#
_entry.id   AF-A0A962YE89-F1
#
_cell.length_a   1.000
_cell.length_b   1.000
_cell.length_c   1.000
_cell.angle_alpha   90.00
_cell.angle_beta   90.00
_cell.angle_gamma   90.00
#
_symmetry.space_group_name_H-M   'P 1'
#
loop_
_entity.id
_entity.type
_entity.pdbx_description
1 polymer ?
#
loop_
_entity_poly.entity_id
_entity_poly.type
_entity_poly.pdbx_seq_one_letter_code
_entity_poly.pdbx_strand_id
1 'polypeptide(L)'
;EGVASAEDIDKAIRYGFGIRFAAMGMLEFVDWGGGDILFYASRYLREALAAERFRAPEIIEQNMREGHLGLRSGQGFYDYSKQDVEQYQQAKLSEFMTLLKHVGAIRPPVLDTD
;
A
#
# COMPACT_ATOMS: atom_id res chain seq x y z
N GLU A 1 -16.65 3.52 17.94
CA GLU A 1 -16.46 4.90 17.44
C GLU A 1 -17.58 5.37 16.50
N GLY A 2 -18.39 4.47 15.91
CA GLY A 2 -19.59 4.89 15.15
C GLY A 2 -19.28 5.60 13.82
N VAL A 3 -18.06 5.47 13.31
CA VAL A 3 -17.56 6.19 12.13
C VAL A 3 -18.13 5.64 10.81
N ALA A 4 -18.44 4.35 10.74
CA ALA A 4 -18.94 3.68 9.54
C ALA A 4 -19.90 2.54 9.92
N SER A 5 -20.80 2.19 9.00
CA SER A 5 -21.63 0.99 9.09
C SER A 5 -20.80 -0.27 8.84
N ALA A 6 -21.32 -1.45 9.21
CA ALA A 6 -20.64 -2.71 8.92
C ALA A 6 -20.50 -2.93 7.40
N GLU A 7 -21.52 -2.53 6.63
CA GLU A 7 -21.58 -2.61 5.18
C GLU A 7 -20.51 -1.71 4.52
N ASP A 8 -20.30 -0.51 5.04
CA ASP A 8 -19.27 0.40 4.55
C ASP A 8 -17.86 -0.11 4.84
N ILE A 9 -17.65 -0.72 6.02
CA ILE A 9 -16.38 -1.36 6.37
C ILE A 9 -16.08 -2.49 5.39
N ASP A 10 -17.03 -3.41 5.18
CA ASP A 10 -16.88 -4.53 4.23
C ASP A 10 -16.61 -4.04 2.81
N LYS A 11 -17.28 -2.97 2.38
CA LYS A 11 -17.06 -2.36 1.07
C LYS A 11 -15.65 -1.77 0.95
N ALA A 12 -15.19 -1.03 1.96
CA ALA A 12 -13.85 -0.45 1.99
C ALA A 12 -12.76 -1.53 1.98
N ILE A 13 -12.94 -2.61 2.73
CA ILE A 13 -12.00 -3.74 2.72
C ILE A 13 -12.04 -4.45 1.37
N ARG A 14 -13.21 -4.84 0.87
CA ARG A 14 -13.34 -5.63 -0.37
C ARG A 14 -12.76 -4.92 -1.58
N TYR A 15 -13.11 -3.65 -1.79
CA TYR A 15 -12.72 -2.91 -3.00
C TYR A 15 -11.49 -2.01 -2.80
N GLY A 16 -11.09 -1.75 -1.56
CA GLY A 16 -9.87 -1.05 -1.21
C GLY A 16 -8.70 -2.02 -1.07
N PHE A 17 -8.53 -2.56 0.14
CA PHE A 17 -7.36 -3.35 0.50
C PHE A 17 -7.37 -4.77 -0.08
N GLY A 18 -8.52 -5.44 -0.12
CA GLY A 18 -8.65 -6.85 -0.47
C GLY A 18 -8.10 -7.17 -1.86
N ILE A 19 -8.57 -6.47 -2.90
CA ILE A 19 -8.11 -6.68 -4.29
C ILE A 19 -6.63 -6.32 -4.44
N ARG A 20 -6.16 -5.25 -3.76
CA ARG A 20 -4.75 -4.85 -3.78
C ARG A 20 -3.88 -5.94 -3.17
N PHE A 21 -4.23 -6.42 -1.98
CA PHE A 21 -3.47 -7.45 -1.26
C PHE A 21 -3.53 -8.82 -1.93
N ALA A 22 -4.58 -9.10 -2.71
CA ALA A 22 -4.66 -10.29 -3.55
C ALA A 22 -3.71 -10.23 -4.75
N ALA A 23 -3.44 -9.05 -5.32
CA ALA A 23 -2.47 -8.88 -6.40
C ALA A 23 -1.02 -8.78 -5.88
N MET A 24 -0.81 -8.04 -4.80
CA MET A 24 0.50 -7.78 -4.22
C MET A 24 0.39 -7.83 -2.70
N GLY A 25 1.08 -8.76 -2.05
CA GLY A 25 0.92 -9.00 -0.62
C GLY A 25 1.12 -7.73 0.22
N MET A 26 0.69 -7.76 1.49
CA MET A 26 0.74 -6.57 2.35
C MET A 26 2.14 -5.95 2.46
N LEU A 27 3.20 -6.75 2.61
CA LEU A 27 4.56 -6.24 2.72
C LEU A 27 5.11 -5.75 1.37
N GLU A 28 4.76 -6.42 0.26
CA GLU A 28 5.06 -5.93 -1.10
C GLU A 28 4.39 -4.57 -1.34
N PHE A 29 3.16 -4.38 -0.86
CA PHE A 29 2.46 -3.09 -0.95
C PHE A 29 3.14 -1.99 -0.13
N VAL A 30 3.70 -2.30 1.04
CA VAL A 30 4.49 -1.33 1.81
C VAL A 30 5.76 -0.95 1.07
N ASP A 31 6.49 -1.92 0.52
CA ASP A 31 7.70 -1.64 -0.28
C ASP A 31 7.40 -0.87 -1.57
N TRP A 32 6.22 -1.10 -2.15
CA TRP A 32 5.75 -0.36 -3.31
C TRP A 32 5.42 1.09 -2.98
N GLY A 33 4.68 1.31 -1.89
CA GLY A 33 4.28 2.63 -1.44
C GLY A 33 5.43 3.44 -0.86
N GLY A 34 6.45 2.77 -0.32
CA GLY A 34 7.61 3.38 0.33
C GLY A 34 7.55 3.23 1.85
N GLY A 35 8.58 2.61 2.42
CA GLY A 35 8.70 2.44 3.87
C GLY A 35 8.81 3.78 4.63
N ASP A 36 9.37 4.80 3.97
CA ASP A 36 9.46 6.16 4.48
C ASP A 36 8.11 6.86 4.59
N ILE A 37 7.24 6.68 3.60
CA ILE A 37 5.90 7.25 3.61
C ILE A 37 5.12 6.66 4.79
N LEU A 38 5.20 5.34 4.99
CA LEU A 38 4.60 4.69 6.15
C LEU A 38 5.18 5.19 7.47
N PHE A 39 6.51 5.36 7.56
CA PHE A 39 7.18 5.89 8.75
C PHE A 39 6.67 7.29 9.12
N TYR A 40 6.67 8.23 8.17
CA TYR A 40 6.22 9.60 8.43
C TYR A 40 4.73 9.69 8.70
N ALA A 41 3.89 8.93 7.99
CA ALA A 41 2.46 8.88 8.23
C ALA A 41 2.14 8.35 9.65
N SER A 42 2.83 7.31 10.09
CA SER A 42 2.67 6.75 11.44
C SER A 42 3.02 7.77 12.52
N ARG A 43 4.16 8.45 12.38
CA ARG A 43 4.57 9.51 13.31
C ARG A 43 3.58 10.66 13.37
N TYR A 44 3.12 11.12 12.21
CA TYR A 44 2.10 12.16 12.13
C TYR A 44 0.82 11.73 12.84
N LEU A 45 0.28 10.53 12.59
CA LEU A 45 -0.94 10.04 13.23
C LEU A 45 -0.76 9.87 14.74
N ARG A 46 0.39 9.38 15.20
CA ARG A 46 0.69 9.25 16.63
C ARG A 46 0.65 10.61 17.33
N GLU A 47 1.25 11.63 16.73
CA GLU A 47 1.29 12.99 17.26
C GLU A 47 -0.08 13.66 17.20
N ALA A 48 -0.72 13.64 16.03
CA ALA A 48 -2.01 14.30 15.79
C ALA A 48 -3.16 13.72 16.62
N LEU A 49 -3.13 12.42 16.90
CA LEU A 49 -4.18 11.72 17.65
C LEU A 49 -3.76 11.40 19.10
N ALA A 50 -2.55 11.80 19.51
CA ALA A 50 -1.96 11.49 20.80
C ALA A 50 -2.12 10.01 21.20
N ALA A 51 -1.97 9.10 20.24
CA ALA A 51 -2.34 7.69 20.39
C ALA A 51 -1.20 6.76 19.98
N GLU A 52 -0.71 5.99 20.95
CA GLU A 52 0.46 5.11 20.79
C GLU A 52 0.22 3.98 19.77
N ARG A 53 -1.05 3.62 19.51
CA ARG A 53 -1.43 2.63 18.49
C ARG A 53 -0.96 2.98 17.07
N PHE A 54 -0.63 4.24 16.82
CA PHE A 54 -0.13 4.71 15.52
C PHE A 54 1.39 4.83 15.47
N ARG A 55 2.12 4.40 16.52
CA ARG A 55 3.58 4.39 16.48
C ARG A 55 4.08 3.54 15.30
N ALA A 56 5.10 4.04 14.61
CA ALA A 56 5.79 3.28 13.58
C ALA A 56 6.34 1.95 14.15
N PRO A 57 6.10 0.81 13.50
CA PRO A 57 6.69 -0.46 13.92
C PRO A 57 8.22 -0.40 13.91
N GLU A 58 8.87 -1.08 14.86
CA GLU A 58 10.34 -1.03 15.01
C GLU A 58 11.08 -1.45 13.72
N ILE A 59 10.56 -2.45 12.99
CA ILE A 59 11.12 -2.89 11.71
C ILE A 59 11.11 -1.77 10.66
N ILE A 60 10.09 -0.91 10.65
CA ILE A 60 10.03 0.24 9.74
C ILE A 60 11.06 1.29 10.15
N GLU A 61 11.25 1.52 11.45
CA GLU A 61 12.29 2.43 11.93
C GLU A 61 13.70 1.92 11.58
N GLN A 62 13.92 0.60 11.67
CA GLN A 62 15.19 -0.02 11.28
C GLN A 62 15.43 0.11 9.78
N ASN A 63 14.45 -0.25 8.95
CA ASN A 63 14.53 -0.09 7.50
C ASN A 63 14.83 1.37 7.10
N MET A 64 14.23 2.34 7.80
CA MET A 64 14.53 3.76 7.60
C MET A 64 15.98 4.12 7.94
N ARG A 65 16.54 3.61 9.04
CA ARG A 65 17.94 3.84 9.43
C ARG A 65 18.92 3.23 8.42
N GLU A 66 18.56 2.09 7.83
CA GLU A 66 19.38 1.37 6.86
C GLU A 66 19.21 1.87 5.41
N GLY A 67 18.24 2.74 5.14
CA GLY A 67 17.93 3.20 3.78
C GLY A 67 17.17 2.18 2.94
N HIS A 68 16.54 1.18 3.57
CA HIS A 68 15.69 0.18 2.95
C HIS A 68 14.26 0.72 2.78
N LEU A 69 14.06 1.57 1.77
CA LEU A 69 12.81 2.31 1.53
C LEU A 69 11.81 1.58 0.62
N GLY A 70 12.11 0.35 0.17
CA GLY A 70 11.29 -0.45 -0.74
C GLY A 70 11.82 -0.46 -2.17
N LEU A 71 10.92 -0.46 -3.16
CA LEU A 71 11.28 -0.61 -4.58
C LEU A 71 12.31 0.43 -5.04
N ARG A 72 12.14 1.70 -4.63
CA ARG A 72 12.98 2.81 -5.09
C ARG A 72 14.42 2.76 -4.60
N SER A 73 14.69 2.07 -3.49
CA SER A 73 16.04 1.86 -2.95
C SER A 73 16.58 0.46 -3.28
N GLY A 74 15.83 -0.36 -4.01
CA GLY A 74 16.20 -1.74 -4.31
C GLY A 74 16.09 -2.71 -3.13
N GLN A 75 15.61 -2.25 -1.97
CA GLN A 75 15.47 -3.08 -0.77
C GLN A 75 14.46 -2.46 0.21
N GLY A 76 13.61 -3.30 0.79
CA GLY A 76 12.67 -2.98 1.86
C GLY A 76 12.45 -4.22 2.74
N PHE A 77 11.22 -4.72 2.81
CA PHE A 77 10.96 -6.07 3.32
C PHE A 77 11.53 -7.16 2.41
N TYR A 78 11.58 -6.90 1.10
CA TYR A 78 12.20 -7.77 0.10
C TYR A 78 13.44 -7.13 -0.54
N ASP A 79 14.27 -7.97 -1.15
CA ASP A 79 15.43 -7.54 -1.96
C ASP A 79 15.03 -7.45 -3.44
N TYR A 80 15.12 -6.24 -3.99
CA TYR A 80 14.82 -5.90 -5.37
C TYR A 80 16.08 -5.55 -6.18
N SER A 81 17.28 -5.66 -5.59
CA SER A 81 18.55 -5.22 -6.20
C SER A 81 18.90 -5.93 -7.51
N LYS A 82 18.32 -7.11 -7.73
CA LYS A 82 18.50 -7.95 -8.93
C LYS A 82 17.24 -8.04 -9.80
N GLN A 83 16.20 -7.27 -9.48
CA GLN A 83 14.95 -7.29 -10.22
C GLN A 83 14.89 -6.11 -11.21
N ASP A 84 14.26 -6.36 -12.35
CA ASP A 84 13.75 -5.29 -13.19
C ASP A 84 12.49 -4.73 -12.51
N VAL A 85 12.69 -3.63 -11.76
CA VAL A 85 11.63 -3.00 -10.96
C VAL A 85 10.47 -2.52 -11.85
N GLU A 86 10.78 -2.00 -13.04
CA GLU A 86 9.74 -1.53 -13.97
C GLU A 86 8.90 -2.71 -14.44
N GLN A 87 9.54 -3.81 -14.87
CA GLN A 87 8.84 -5.01 -15.29
C GLN A 87 8.00 -5.61 -14.15
N TYR A 88 8.55 -5.67 -12.93
CA TYR A 88 7.83 -6.15 -11.75
C TYR A 88 6.59 -5.30 -11.47
N GLN A 89 6.72 -3.97 -11.54
CA GLN A 89 5.59 -3.06 -11.35
C GLN A 89 4.51 -3.26 -12.41
N GLN A 90 4.89 -3.38 -13.68
CA GLN A 90 3.93 -3.65 -14.76
C GLN A 90 3.20 -4.99 -14.55
N ALA A 91 3.90 -6.03 -14.11
CA ALA A 91 3.29 -7.33 -13.82
C ALA A 91 2.22 -7.23 -12.70
N LYS A 92 2.55 -6.58 -11.58
CA LYS A 92 1.60 -6.40 -10.46
C LYS A 92 0.40 -5.53 -10.81
N LEU A 93 0.60 -4.46 -11.59
CA LEU A 93 -0.51 -3.65 -12.11
C LEU A 93 -1.41 -4.48 -13.04
N SER A 94 -0.83 -5.33 -13.89
CA SER A 94 -1.59 -6.23 -14.77
C SER A 94 -2.42 -7.25 -13.98
N GLU A 95 -1.84 -7.85 -12.93
CA GLU A 95 -2.56 -8.75 -12.00
C GLU A 95 -3.71 -8.01 -11.31
N PHE A 96 -3.46 -6.82 -10.77
CA PHE A 96 -4.50 -5.99 -10.14
C PHE A 96 -5.63 -5.65 -11.11
N MET A 97 -5.30 -5.25 -12.34
CA MET A 97 -6.30 -4.96 -13.38
C MET A 97 -7.09 -6.21 -13.78
N THR A 98 -6.47 -7.38 -13.82
CA THR A 98 -7.14 -8.66 -14.09
C THR A 98 -8.15 -8.99 -12.99
N LEU A 99 -7.78 -8.78 -11.73
CA LEU A 99 -8.71 -8.97 -10.61
C LEU A 99 -9.88 -7.97 -10.66
N LEU A 100 -9.61 -6.70 -10.94
CA LEU A 100 -10.67 -5.68 -11.10
C LEU A 100 -11.66 -6.03 -12.23
N LYS A 101 -11.17 -6.57 -13.35
CA LYS A 101 -12.02 -7.09 -14.44
C LYS A 101 -12.89 -8.23 -13.94
N HIS A 102 -12.28 -9.19 -13.25
CA HIS A 102 -12.97 -10.38 -12.76
C HIS A 102 -14.13 -10.04 -11.81
N VAL A 103 -13.93 -9.08 -10.91
CA VAL A 103 -14.97 -8.65 -9.95
C VAL A 103 -15.94 -7.60 -10.51
N GLY A 104 -15.82 -7.24 -11.80
CA GLY A 104 -16.68 -6.22 -12.43
C GLY A 104 -16.52 -4.82 -11.83
N ALA A 105 -15.35 -4.51 -11.25
CA ALA A 105 -15.09 -3.24 -10.55
C ALA A 105 -14.39 -2.18 -11.42
N ILE A 106 -14.05 -2.49 -12.67
CA ILE A 106 -13.53 -1.49 -13.60
C ILE A 106 -14.60 -0.46 -13.91
N ARG A 107 -14.26 0.80 -13.71
CA ARG A 107 -15.04 1.95 -14.13
C ARG A 107 -14.27 2.71 -15.20
N PRO A 108 -14.95 3.34 -16.17
CA PRO A 108 -14.32 4.29 -17.06
C PRO A 108 -13.59 5.37 -16.23
N PRO A 109 -12.42 5.86 -16.68
CA PRO A 109 -11.81 7.01 -16.04
C PRO A 109 -12.78 8.19 -16.09
N VAL A 110 -12.87 8.93 -14.99
CA VAL A 110 -13.52 10.24 -15.00
C VAL A 110 -12.54 11.17 -15.70
N LEU A 111 -12.76 11.40 -16.99
CA LEU A 111 -12.06 12.43 -17.72
C LEU A 111 -12.76 13.75 -17.39
N ASP A 112 -12.00 14.76 -16.96
CA ASP A 112 -12.55 16.12 -16.89
C ASP A 112 -13.02 16.47 -18.30
N THR A 113 -14.34 16.60 -18.47
CA THR A 113 -14.92 17.21 -19.65
C THR A 113 -14.89 18.71 -19.43
N ASP A 114 -14.11 19.42 -20.24
CA ASP A 114 -14.09 20.90 -20.29
C ASP A 114 -15.50 21.51 -20.34
#